data_AF-A0A0K8PBX3-F1
#
_entry.id   AF-A0A0K8PBX3-F1
#
_cell.length_a   1.000
_cell.length_b   1.000
_cell.length_c   1.000
_cell.angle_alpha   90.00
_cell.angle_beta   90.00
_cell.angle_gamma   90.00
#
_symmetry.space_group_name_H-M   'P 1'
#
loop_
_entity.id
_entity.type
_entity.pdbx_description
1 polymer ?
#
loop_
_entity_poly.entity_id
_entity_poly.type
_entity_poly.pdbx_seq_one_letter_code
_entity_poly.pdbx_strand_id
1 'polypeptide(L)' 'MGKQLLKSRKFWAAIVGVLFSILSIVAPDFPISEEAASNSISVIMAYILGVALEDGLSKKESA' A
#
# COMPACT_ATOMS: atom_id res chain seq x y z
N MET A 1 -9.71 10.11 -17.61
CA MET A 1 -9.27 10.39 -16.23
C MET A 1 -9.31 9.17 -15.31
N GLY A 2 -10.48 8.54 -15.04
CA GLY A 2 -10.61 7.51 -13.99
C GLY A 2 -9.79 6.22 -14.15
N LYS A 3 -9.51 5.78 -15.38
CA LYS A 3 -8.73 4.55 -15.64
C LYS A 3 -7.27 4.60 -15.16
N GLN A 4 -6.67 5.79 -15.04
CA GLN A 4 -5.30 5.93 -14.53
C GLN A 4 -5.25 5.96 -13.00
N LEU A 5 -6.26 6.51 -12.33
CA LEU A 5 -6.36 6.47 -10.86
C LEU A 5 -6.45 5.03 -10.35
N LEU A 6 -7.30 4.21 -10.98
CA LEU A 6 -7.45 2.79 -10.64
C LEU A 6 -6.21 1.92 -10.95
N LYS A 7 -5.27 2.42 -11.77
CA LYS A 7 -3.96 1.78 -12.01
C LYS A 7 -2.84 2.32 -11.11
N SER A 8 -3.08 3.44 -10.41
CA SER A 8 -2.06 4.07 -9.58
C SER A 8 -1.82 3.25 -8.31
N ARG A 9 -0.59 2.81 -8.12
CA ARG A 9 -0.17 2.04 -6.94
C ARG A 9 -0.35 2.85 -5.64
N LYS A 10 -0.22 4.18 -5.74
CA LYS A 10 -0.43 5.14 -4.63
C LYS A 10 -1.91 5.23 -4.22
N PHE A 11 -2.82 5.13 -5.19
CA PHE A 11 -4.26 5.15 -4.92
C PHE A 11 -4.70 3.89 -4.15
N TRP A 12 -4.24 2.71 -4.57
CA TRP A 12 -4.55 1.45 -3.88
C TRP A 12 -3.92 1.37 -2.48
N ALA A 13 -2.69 1.87 -2.29
CA ALA A 13 -2.08 1.96 -0.96
C ALA A 13 -2.91 2.81 0.02
N ALA A 14 -3.41 3.97 -0.42
CA ALA A 14 -4.27 4.82 0.38
C ALA A 14 -5.61 4.13 0.71
N ILE A 15 -6.23 3.44 -0.26
CA ILE A 15 -7.45 2.66 -0.04
C ILE A 15 -7.24 1.57 1.01
N VAL A 16 -6.13 0.82 0.93
CA VAL A 16 -5.82 -0.24 1.90
C VAL A 16 -5.64 0.33 3.30
N GLY A 17 -4.95 1.47 3.44
CA GLY A 17 -4.80 2.15 4.74
C GLY A 17 -6.14 2.60 5.33
N VAL A 18 -7.03 3.18 4.50
CA VAL A 18 -8.38 3.57 4.93
C VAL A 18 -9.20 2.35 5.35
N LEU A 19 -9.14 1.26 4.58
CA LEU A 19 -9.81 -0.01 4.92
C LEU A 19 -9.34 -0.55 6.28
N PHE A 20 -8.03 -0.57 6.53
CA PHE A 20 -7.48 -1.00 7.83
C PHE A 20 -7.98 -0.12 8.98
N SER A 21 -8.04 1.19 8.79
CA SER A 21 -8.54 2.12 9.81
C SER A 21 -10.04 1.96 10.08
N ILE A 22 -10.83 1.52 9.10
CA ILE A 22 -12.25 1.19 9.30
C ILE A 22 -12.39 -0.15 10.01
N LEU A 23 -11.60 -1.16 9.58
CA LEU A 23 -11.60 -2.49 10.17
C LEU A 23 -11.21 -2.45 11.65
N SER A 24 -10.27 -1.60 12.05
CA SER A 24 -9.89 -1.44 13.47
C SER A 24 -11.02 -0.92 14.36
N ILE A 25 -12.07 -0.32 13.77
CA ILE A 25 -13.24 0.19 14.49
C ILE A 25 -14.40 -0.80 14.42
N VAL A 26 -14.65 -1.39 13.26
CA VAL A 26 -15.83 -2.24 13.00
C VAL A 26 -15.62 -3.69 13.44
N ALA A 27 -14.39 -4.18 13.40
CA ALA A 27 -14.01 -5.54 13.78
C ALA A 27 -12.74 -5.51 14.64
N PRO A 28 -12.80 -4.99 15.88
CA PRO A 28 -11.63 -4.89 16.75
C PRO A 28 -11.03 -6.27 17.11
N ASP A 29 -11.85 -7.32 17.14
CA ASP A 29 -11.44 -8.70 17.42
C ASP A 29 -11.02 -9.47 16.15
N PHE A 30 -10.69 -8.77 15.06
CA PHE A 30 -10.28 -9.43 13.83
C PHE A 30 -9.10 -10.38 14.10
N PRO A 31 -9.19 -11.68 13.76
CA PRO A 31 -8.24 -12.71 14.20
C PRO A 31 -6.95 -12.68 13.36
N ILE A 32 -6.35 -11.51 13.24
CA ILE A 32 -4.99 -11.34 12.73
C ILE A 32 -4.08 -11.23 13.95
N SER A 33 -3.13 -12.15 14.08
CA SER A 33 -2.07 -11.98 15.07
C SER A 33 -1.27 -10.72 14.75
N GLU A 34 -0.83 -10.00 15.79
CA GLU A 34 -0.03 -8.78 15.64
C GLU A 34 1.20 -9.01 14.76
N GLU A 35 1.78 -10.20 14.85
CA GLU A 35 2.87 -10.66 13.99
C GLU A 35 2.47 -10.78 12.51
N ALA A 36 1.31 -11.38 12.21
CA ALA A 36 0.81 -11.49 10.84
C ALA A 36 0.46 -10.11 10.24
N ALA A 37 -0.09 -9.19 11.05
CA ALA A 37 -0.34 -7.81 10.64
C ALA A 37 0.98 -7.10 10.28
N SER A 38 1.95 -7.13 11.18
CA SER A 38 3.26 -6.49 11.00
C SER A 38 4.00 -7.02 9.78
N ASN A 39 4.00 -8.35 9.59
CA ASN A 39 4.62 -8.98 8.42
C ASN A 39 3.91 -8.56 7.13
N SER A 40 2.57 -8.53 7.12
CA SER A 40 1.79 -8.12 5.95
C SER A 40 2.05 -6.66 5.58
N ILE A 41 2.09 -5.77 6.57
CA ILE A 41 2.40 -4.34 6.38
C ILE A 41 3.82 -4.18 5.83
N SER A 42 4.79 -4.94 6.35
CA SER A 42 6.19 -4.90 5.90
C SER A 42 6.32 -5.28 4.42
N VAL A 43 5.61 -6.33 3.98
CA VAL A 43 5.59 -6.74 2.56
C VAL A 43 4.95 -5.67 1.67
N ILE A 44 3.84 -5.08 2.12
CA ILE A 44 3.17 -3.99 1.38
C ILE A 44 4.09 -2.76 1.28
N MET A 45 4.76 -2.38 2.36
CA MET A 45 5.71 -1.27 2.38
C MET A 45 6.89 -1.54 1.44
N ALA A 46 7.49 -2.73 1.49
CA ALA A 46 8.58 -3.11 0.60
C ALA A 46 8.16 -3.03 -0.87
N TYR A 47 6.94 -3.48 -1.22
CA TYR A 47 6.41 -3.36 -2.58
C TYR A 47 6.22 -1.90 -2.99
N ILE A 48 5.56 -1.07 -2.17
CA ILE A 48 5.33 0.35 -2.48
C ILE A 48 6.65 1.11 -2.64
N LEU A 49 7.62 0.85 -1.77
CA LEU A 49 8.94 1.46 -1.82
C LEU A 49 9.71 1.03 -3.08
N GLY A 50 9.70 -0.26 -3.40
CA GLY A 50 10.33 -0.77 -4.62
C GLY A 50 9.75 -0.13 -5.88
N VAL A 51 8.43 -0.01 -5.93
CA VAL A 51 7.72 0.70 -7.01
C VAL A 51 8.10 2.17 -7.09
N ALA A 52 8.14 2.88 -5.96
CA ALA A 52 8.48 4.29 -5.93
C ALA A 52 9.94 4.51 -6.35
N LEU A 53 10.84 3.58 -5.99
CA LEU A 53 12.25 3.61 -6.37
C LEU A 53 12.42 3.35 -7.87
N GLU A 54 11.76 2.33 -8.43
CA GLU A 54 11.74 2.01 -9.86
C GLU A 54 11.25 3.22 -10.69
N ASP A 55 10.11 3.81 -10.29
CA ASP A 55 9.54 5.00 -10.93
C ASP A 55 10.52 6.21 -10.84
N GLY A 56 11.22 6.36 -9.71
CA GLY A 56 12.17 7.45 -9.47
C GLY A 56 13.49 7.31 -10.25
N LEU A 57 14.04 6.10 -10.32
CA LEU A 57 15.27 5.80 -11.05
C LEU A 57 15.06 5.86 -12.57
N SER A 58 13.95 5.30 -13.07
CA SER A 58 13.62 5.31 -14.50
C SER A 58 13.50 6.74 -15.06
N LYS A 59 13.05 7.70 -14.23
CA LYS A 59 12.94 9.11 -14.63
C LYS A 59 14.30 9.83 -14.72
N LYS A 60 15.31 9.38 -13.97
CA LYS A 60 16.65 9.99 -13.92
C LYS A 60 17.52 9.62 -15.13
N GLU A 61 17.23 8.47 -15.77
CA GLU A 61 17.97 8.01 -16.96
C GLU A 61 17.56 8.72 -18.25
N SER A 62 16.43 9.43 -18.23
CA SER A 62 15.89 10.22 -19.35
C SER A 62 16.17 11.72 -19.27
N ALA A 63 17.00 12.18 -18.31
CA ALA A 63 17.37 13.58 -18.08
C ALA A 63 18.89 13.75 -18.14
#